data_AF-A0A212LCX2-F1
#
_entry.id   AF-A0A212LCX2-F1
#
_cell.length_a   1.000
_cell.length_b   1.000
_cell.length_c   1.000
_cell.angle_alpha   90.00
_cell.angle_beta   90.00
_cell.angle_gamma   90.00
#
_symmetry.space_group_name_H-M   'P 1'
#
loop_
_entity.id
_entity.type
_entity.pdbx_description
1 polymer ?
#
loop_
_entity_poly.entity_id
_entity_poly.type
_entity_poly.pdbx_seq_one_letter_code
_entity_poly.pdbx_strand_id
1 'polypeptide(L)' 'MSYDYIRQAYGVVFEIGDRVQHASTLKVGTVVREGKTNKHYVRVRFAPNRRSYCHPLELKKLTPRPDRP' A
#
# COMPACT_ATOMS: atom_id res chain seq x y z
N MET A 1 -14.61 2.85 -2.03
CA MET A 1 -13.36 3.45 -1.48
C MET A 1 -12.21 3.19 -2.45
N SER A 2 -11.04 3.85 -2.33
CA SER A 2 -9.87 3.40 -3.09
C SER A 2 -9.49 1.98 -2.66
N TYR A 3 -9.10 1.13 -3.61
CA TYR A 3 -8.70 -0.26 -3.36
C TYR A 3 -9.80 -1.18 -2.81
N ASP A 4 -11.07 -0.92 -3.14
CA ASP A 4 -12.22 -1.74 -2.69
C ASP A 4 -12.10 -3.20 -3.10
N TYR A 5 -11.71 -3.44 -4.36
CA TYR A 5 -11.44 -4.79 -4.86
C TYR A 5 -10.39 -5.52 -4.02
N ILE A 6 -9.33 -4.83 -3.61
CA ILE A 6 -8.23 -5.43 -2.86
C ILE A 6 -8.69 -5.85 -1.47
N ARG A 7 -9.54 -5.04 -0.83
CA ARG A 7 -10.21 -5.40 0.42
C ARG A 7 -11.06 -6.66 0.25
N GLN A 8 -11.87 -6.73 -0.80
CA GLN A 8 -12.76 -7.88 -1.03
C GLN A 8 -11.98 -9.15 -1.39
N ALA A 9 -10.95 -9.04 -2.23
CA ALA A 9 -10.21 -10.19 -2.76
C ALA A 9 -9.11 -10.72 -1.82
N TYR A 10 -8.44 -9.83 -1.08
CA TYR A 10 -7.28 -10.18 -0.25
C TYR A 10 -7.49 -9.95 1.25
N GLY A 11 -8.63 -9.35 1.66
CA GLY A 11 -8.92 -9.07 3.06
C GLY A 11 -8.06 -7.96 3.68
N VAL A 12 -7.26 -7.25 2.88
CA VAL A 12 -6.38 -6.16 3.34
C VAL A 12 -6.95 -4.80 2.95
N VAL A 13 -6.97 -3.87 3.89
CA VAL A 13 -7.44 -2.50 3.68
C VAL A 13 -6.23 -1.61 3.47
N PHE A 14 -6.18 -0.76 2.46
CA PHE A 14 -5.14 0.26 2.29
C PHE A 14 -5.76 1.63 2.10
N GLU A 15 -5.23 2.62 2.80
CA GLU A 15 -5.67 4.01 2.71
C GLU A 15 -4.62 4.86 2.03
N ILE A 16 -5.06 5.88 1.28
CA ILE A 16 -4.15 6.83 0.65
C ILE A 16 -3.41 7.58 1.77
N GLY A 17 -2.08 7.55 1.74
CA GLY A 17 -1.24 8.12 2.79
C GLY A 17 -0.64 7.07 3.73
N ASP A 18 -1.12 5.83 3.73
CA ASP A 18 -0.54 4.75 4.54
C ASP A 18 0.95 4.56 4.22
N ARG A 19 1.77 4.47 5.26
CA ARG A 19 3.15 4.00 5.11
C ARG A 19 3.17 2.49 5.01
N VAL A 20 3.84 1.99 3.98
CA VAL A 20 3.97 0.56 3.72
C VAL A 20 5.43 0.21 3.45
N GLN A 21 5.81 -1.01 3.80
CA GLN A 21 7.08 -1.61 3.45
C GLN A 21 6.86 -2.77 2.49
N HIS A 22 7.64 -2.81 1.42
CA HIS A 22 7.67 -3.95 0.51
C HIS A 22 8.40 -5.11 1.18
N ALA A 23 7.79 -6.28 1.28
CA ALA A 23 8.38 -7.44 1.95
C ALA A 23 9.68 -7.91 1.25
N SER A 24 9.67 -7.98 -0.09
CA SER A 24 10.81 -8.49 -0.88
C SER A 24 11.99 -7.53 -1.00
N THR A 25 11.73 -6.23 -1.17
CA THR A 25 12.80 -5.22 -1.39
C THR A 25 13.13 -4.43 -0.12
N LEU A 26 12.38 -4.62 0.95
CA LEU A 26 12.44 -3.88 2.22
C LEU A 26 12.28 -2.36 2.08
N LYS A 27 11.92 -1.87 0.88
CA LYS A 27 11.73 -0.45 0.59
C LYS A 27 10.48 0.07 1.26
N VAL A 28 10.59 1.26 1.81
CA VAL A 28 9.47 1.98 2.43
C VAL A 28 8.87 2.95 1.42
N GLY A 29 7.55 2.99 1.36
CA GLY A 29 6.81 3.89 0.50
C GLY A 29 5.48 4.31 1.11
N THR A 30 4.76 5.13 0.36
CA THR A 30 3.46 5.65 0.75
C THR A 30 2.40 5.22 -0.26
N VAL A 31 1.28 4.71 0.22
CA VAL A 31 0.13 4.37 -0.62
C VAL A 31 -0.42 5.65 -1.24
N VAL A 32 -0.60 5.64 -2.56
CA VAL A 32 -1.18 6.76 -3.31
C VAL A 32 -2.51 6.34 -3.94
N ARG A 33 -3.20 7.29 -4.59
CA ARG A 33 -4.44 7.02 -5.32
C ARG A 33 -4.27 5.86 -6.31
N GLU A 34 -5.29 5.01 -6.37
CA GLU A 34 -5.30 3.90 -7.33
C GLU A 34 -5.14 4.41 -8.77
N GLY A 35 -4.53 3.58 -9.62
CA GLY A 35 -4.45 3.88 -11.04
C GLY A 35 -5.81 3.67 -11.73
N LYS A 36 -6.01 4.29 -12.89
CA LYS A 36 -7.17 3.96 -13.76
C LYS A 36 -7.08 2.53 -14.30
N THR A 37 -5.87 1.97 -14.33
CA THR A 37 -5.54 0.60 -14.75
C THR A 37 -4.91 -0.16 -13.58
N ASN A 38 -4.92 -1.50 -13.64
CA ASN A 38 -4.32 -2.38 -12.62
C ASN A 38 -4.94 -2.27 -11.21
N LYS A 39 -6.28 -2.31 -11.12
CA LYS A 39 -7.05 -2.22 -9.85
C LYS A 39 -6.77 -3.35 -8.85
N HIS A 40 -6.11 -4.41 -9.29
CA HIS A 40 -5.69 -5.54 -8.45
C HIS A 40 -4.38 -5.28 -7.70
N TYR A 41 -3.70 -4.16 -7.99
CA TYR A 41 -2.44 -3.78 -7.36
C TYR A 41 -2.58 -2.51 -6.54
N VAL A 42 -1.82 -2.42 -5.45
CA VAL A 42 -1.71 -1.20 -4.65
C VAL A 42 -0.64 -0.31 -5.27
N ARG A 43 -0.98 0.96 -5.50
CA ARG A 43 -0.04 1.94 -6.01
C ARG A 43 0.71 2.58 -4.85
N VAL A 44 2.04 2.43 -4.85
CA VAL A 44 2.92 2.92 -3.80
C VAL A 44 3.98 3.83 -4.39
N ARG A 45 4.24 4.98 -3.75
CA ARG A 45 5.36 5.86 -4.07
C ARG A 45 6.52 5.51 -3.14
N PHE A 46 7.56 4.89 -3.68
CA PHE A 46 8.81 4.63 -2.97
C PHE A 46 9.77 5.81 -3.15
N ALA A 47 10.53 6.11 -2.11
CA ALA A 47 11.63 7.08 -2.19
C ALA A 47 12.72 6.56 -3.17
N PRO A 48 13.35 7.44 -3.99
CA PRO A 48 13.23 8.90 -3.99
C PRO A 48 12.08 9.48 -4.84
N ASN A 49 11.48 8.76 -5.80
CA ASN A 49 10.28 9.30 -6.48
C ASN A 49 9.50 8.34 -7.41
N ARG A 50 9.77 7.03 -7.40
CA ARG A 50 9.10 6.10 -8.31
C ARG A 50 7.79 5.60 -7.73
N ARG A 51 6.72 5.73 -8.52
CA ARG A 51 5.44 5.07 -8.28
C ARG A 51 5.51 3.68 -8.89
N SER A 52 5.25 2.67 -8.07
CA SER A 52 5.17 1.28 -8.51
C SER A 52 3.81 0.70 -8.14
N TYR A 53 3.41 -0.32 -8.90
CA TYR A 53 2.29 -1.19 -8.56
C TYR A 53 2.87 -2.36 -7.77
N CYS A 54 2.34 -2.61 -6.58
CA CYS A 54 2.78 -3.68 -5.70
C CYS A 54 1.62 -4.60 -5.41
N HIS A 55 1.91 -5.90 -5.29
CA HIS A 55 0.88 -6.85 -4.94
C HIS A 55 0.43 -6.59 -3.49
N PRO A 56 -0.87 -6.66 -3.17
CA PRO A 56 -1.38 -6.35 -1.84
C PRO A 56 -0.70 -7.15 -0.72
N LEU A 57 -0.44 -8.44 -0.96
CA LEU A 57 0.20 -9.36 -0.01
C LEU A 57 1.71 -9.13 0.15
N GLU A 58 2.33 -8.39 -0.76
CA GLU A 58 3.76 -8.03 -0.67
C GLU A 58 3.98 -6.75 0.14
N LEU A 59 2.91 -6.07 0.56
CA LEU A 59 2.97 -4.84 1.33
C LEU A 59 2.61 -5.08 2.78
N LYS A 60 3.50 -4.67 3.68
CA LYS A 60 3.23 -4.61 5.11
C LYS A 60 2.97 -3.18 5.52
N LYS A 61 1.84 -2.92 6.18
CA LYS A 61 1.60 -1.59 6.77
C LYS A 61 2.60 -1.33 7.87
N LEU A 62 3.29 -0.21 7.75
CA LEU A 62 4.06 0.39 8.82
C LEU A 62 3.11 1.33 9.57
N THR A 63 2.15 0.75 10.28
CA THR A 63 1.31 1.53 11.20
C THR A 63 2.22 2.31 12.15
N PRO A 64 2.07 3.63 12.33
CA PRO A 64 2.63 4.25 13.52
C PRO A 64 1.93 3.58 14.70
N ARG A 65 2.71 3.04 15.65
CA ARG A 65 2.19 2.47 16.90
C ARG A 65 1.00 3.33 17.38
N PRO A 66 -0.17 2.75 17.69
CA PRO A 66 -1.12 3.49 18.50
C PRO A 66 -0.38 3.78 19.81
N ASP A 67 -0.23 5.06 20.11
CA ASP A 67 0.30 5.49 21.40
C ASP A 67 -0.48 4.75 22.48
N ARG A 68 0.32 4.12 23.34
CA ARG A 68 -0.03 3.42 24.56
C ARG A 68 -0.81 4.40 25.46
N PRO A 69 -1.93 4.01 26.10
CA PRO A 69 -2.45 4.78 27.24
C PRO A 69 -1.49 4.70 28.44
#